data_AF-A0A060T8S7-F1
#
_entry.id   AF-A0A060T8S7-F1
#
_cell.length_a   1.000
_cell.length_b   1.000
_cell.length_c   1.000
_cell.angle_alpha   90.00
_cell.angle_beta   90.00
_cell.angle_gamma   90.00
#
_symmetry.space_group_name_H-M   'P 1'
#
loop_
_entity.id
_entity.type
_entity.pdbx_description
1 polymer ?
#
loop_
_entity_poly.entity_id
_entity_poly.type
_entity_poly.pdbx_seq_one_letter_code
_entity_poly.pdbx_strand_id
1 'polypeptide(L)'
;MGATAVILDPSATLTRITSLHDQISNTLSTSLGKWAFEYKLFRENPASAGTSSSASPSSSFLYTLNFSQYPGDLFVLTNGTGVVMQGDFDSVLTTKLQSLWLPRQTIKAEGNAYQLQSGDFVFRTANLFLQGSFKGLVVQIEYTKECDDAEAIAKINEILANYELEYSNAKVGRTRMESAWQFVETISK
;
A
#
# COMPACT_ATOMS: atom_id res chain seq x y z
N MET A 1 -17.58 -7.71 4.09
CA MET A 1 -16.19 -7.68 3.61
C MET A 1 -15.26 -7.35 4.77
N GLY A 2 -14.05 -7.90 4.74
CA GLY A 2 -13.04 -7.63 5.76
C GLY A 2 -12.57 -6.17 5.80
N ALA A 3 -12.02 -5.76 6.93
CA ALA A 3 -11.47 -4.42 7.15
C ALA A 3 -9.94 -4.45 7.02
N THR A 4 -9.38 -3.56 6.20
CA THR A 4 -7.94 -3.45 5.94
C THR A 4 -7.37 -2.18 6.55
N ALA A 5 -6.21 -2.30 7.18
CA ALA A 5 -5.42 -1.20 7.69
C ALA A 5 -3.99 -1.32 7.16
N VAL A 6 -3.41 -0.18 6.79
CA VAL A 6 -2.04 -0.04 6.30
C VAL A 6 -1.28 0.92 7.22
N ILE A 7 -0.08 0.53 7.62
CA ILE A 7 0.81 1.28 8.51
C ILE A 7 2.18 1.36 7.86
N LEU A 8 2.81 2.53 7.98
CA LEU A 8 4.21 2.74 7.65
C LEU A 8 4.94 3.13 8.93
N ASP A 9 5.95 2.34 9.30
CA ASP A 9 6.92 2.72 10.32
C ASP A 9 8.22 3.16 9.61
N PRO A 10 8.45 4.49 9.48
CA PRO A 10 9.67 5.01 8.86
C PRO A 10 10.90 4.91 9.78
N SER A 11 10.69 4.68 11.08
CA SER A 11 11.76 4.58 12.08
C SER A 11 12.30 3.16 12.24
N ALA A 12 11.57 2.17 11.72
CA ALA A 12 11.99 0.77 11.71
C ALA A 12 13.36 0.61 11.06
N THR A 13 14.18 -0.29 11.59
CA THR A 13 15.42 -0.73 10.95
C THR A 13 15.13 -1.87 9.95
N LEU A 14 16.05 -2.11 9.01
CA LEU A 14 15.93 -3.19 8.02
C LEU A 14 15.73 -4.57 8.68
N THR A 15 16.28 -4.78 9.87
CA THR A 15 16.20 -6.03 10.62
C THR A 15 14.88 -6.22 11.38
N ARG A 16 14.07 -5.16 11.55
CA ARG A 16 12.78 -5.24 12.26
C ARG A 16 11.87 -6.27 11.62
N ILE A 17 11.89 -6.42 10.29
CA ILE A 17 11.06 -7.41 9.59
C ILE A 17 11.37 -8.84 10.05
N THR A 18 12.63 -9.16 10.34
CA THR A 18 13.04 -10.49 10.80
C THR A 18 12.56 -10.73 12.23
N SER A 19 12.75 -9.75 13.12
CA SER A 19 12.22 -9.85 14.49
C SER A 19 10.71 -10.01 14.51
N LEU A 20 10.01 -9.29 13.62
CA LEU A 20 8.55 -9.37 13.51
C LEU A 20 8.11 -10.71 12.91
N HIS A 21 8.85 -11.25 11.93
CA HIS A 21 8.64 -12.61 11.44
C HIS A 21 8.77 -13.65 12.55
N ASP A 22 9.79 -13.56 13.40
CA ASP A 22 10.00 -14.49 14.52
C ASP A 22 8.85 -14.39 15.53
N GLN A 23 8.44 -13.16 15.89
CA GLN A 23 7.30 -12.93 16.78
C GLN A 23 5.99 -13.52 16.23
N ILE A 24 5.69 -13.30 14.95
CA ILE A 24 4.50 -13.84 14.29
C ILE A 24 4.57 -15.37 14.21
N SER A 25 5.72 -15.93 13.86
CA SER A 25 5.89 -17.37 13.70
C SER A 25 5.68 -18.12 15.02
N ASN A 26 6.03 -17.49 16.15
CA ASN A 26 5.74 -18.02 17.48
C ASN A 26 4.26 -17.97 17.86
N THR A 27 3.44 -17.21 17.13
CA THR A 27 2.01 -16.99 17.43
C THR A 27 1.13 -17.83 16.51
N LEU A 28 1.09 -19.16 16.68
CA LEU A 28 0.20 -20.12 15.96
C LEU A 28 -0.25 -19.66 14.56
N SER A 29 0.72 -19.24 13.74
CA SER A 29 0.46 -18.57 12.48
C SER A 29 0.71 -19.51 11.31
N THR A 30 -0.06 -19.33 10.24
CA THR A 30 0.18 -20.03 8.97
C THR A 30 0.84 -19.07 8.01
N SER A 31 2.04 -19.42 7.50
CA SER A 31 2.70 -18.60 6.48
C SER A 31 1.97 -18.73 5.15
N LEU A 32 1.56 -17.61 4.57
CA LEU A 32 0.91 -17.52 3.26
C LEU A 32 1.95 -17.32 2.13
N GLY A 33 3.22 -17.17 2.48
CA GLY A 33 4.34 -17.02 1.54
C GLY A 33 4.78 -15.57 1.34
N LYS A 34 5.47 -15.34 0.22
CA LYS A 34 6.05 -14.04 -0.11
C LYS A 34 4.97 -13.03 -0.50
N TRP A 35 5.14 -11.81 -0.03
CA TRP A 35 4.29 -10.68 -0.38
C TRP A 35 5.15 -9.54 -0.89
N ALA A 36 4.70 -8.90 -1.96
CA ALA A 36 5.38 -7.76 -2.54
C ALA A 36 4.37 -6.78 -3.14
N PHE A 37 4.74 -5.52 -3.19
CA PHE A 37 4.02 -4.54 -3.97
C PHE A 37 4.97 -3.53 -4.61
N GLU A 38 4.53 -2.97 -5.73
CA GLU A 38 5.22 -1.89 -6.42
C GLU A 38 4.30 -0.67 -6.48
N TYR A 39 4.82 0.47 -6.03
CA TYR A 39 4.17 1.77 -6.11
C TYR A 39 4.98 2.68 -7.02
N LYS A 40 4.34 3.28 -8.02
CA LYS A 40 4.95 4.29 -8.88
C LYS A 40 4.17 5.58 -8.81
N LEU A 41 4.92 6.67 -8.71
CA LEU A 41 4.40 8.03 -8.77
C LEU A 41 4.79 8.65 -10.10
N PHE A 42 3.80 9.15 -10.82
CA PHE A 42 3.97 9.95 -12.01
C PHE A 42 3.43 11.35 -11.76
N ARG A 43 4.09 12.35 -12.33
CA ARG A 43 3.63 13.73 -12.34
C ARG A 43 3.28 14.11 -13.77
N GLU A 44 2.20 14.85 -13.93
CA GLU A 44 1.86 15.45 -15.22
C GLU A 44 3.01 16.34 -15.74
N ASN A 45 3.32 16.20 -17.03
CA ASN A 45 4.34 17.00 -17.68
C ASN A 45 3.85 18.44 -17.87
N PRO A 46 4.48 19.44 -17.23
CA PRO A 46 4.06 20.84 -17.38
C PRO A 46 4.13 21.36 -18.82
N ALA A 47 4.99 20.76 -19.67
CA ALA A 47 5.09 21.14 -21.07
C ALA A 47 3.86 20.73 -21.91
N SER A 48 3.05 19.79 -21.40
CA SER A 48 1.86 19.27 -22.06
C SER A 48 0.57 19.90 -21.53
N ALA A 49 0.63 20.59 -20.40
CA ALA A 49 -0.48 21.37 -19.87
C ALA A 49 -0.61 22.66 -20.70
N GLY A 50 -1.66 22.74 -21.52
CA GLY A 50 -1.91 23.89 -22.39
C GLY A 50 -1.97 25.21 -21.62
N THR A 51 -1.61 26.31 -22.29
CA THR A 51 -1.53 27.68 -21.76
C THR A 51 -2.88 28.32 -21.35
N SER A 52 -3.91 27.54 -21.08
CA SER A 52 -5.23 28.02 -20.64
C SER A 52 -5.27 28.28 -19.13
N SER A 53 -4.88 29.49 -18.76
CA SER A 53 -5.58 30.40 -17.82
C SER A 53 -6.06 29.87 -16.44
N SER A 54 -5.47 30.44 -15.38
CA SER A 54 -6.17 30.88 -14.14
C SER A 54 -7.03 29.86 -13.37
N ALA A 55 -6.50 28.66 -13.13
CA ALA A 55 -6.90 27.82 -12.00
C ALA A 55 -5.63 27.29 -11.32
N SER A 56 -5.67 27.18 -9.99
CA SER A 56 -4.61 26.84 -9.04
C SER A 56 -3.57 25.81 -9.55
N PRO A 57 -2.31 25.85 -9.10
CA PRO A 57 -1.28 24.87 -9.47
C PRO A 57 -1.51 23.53 -8.76
N SER A 58 -2.63 22.86 -9.01
CA SER A 58 -2.80 21.48 -8.57
C SER A 58 -2.00 20.60 -9.51
N SER A 59 -0.72 20.36 -9.19
CA SER A 59 0.07 19.35 -9.89
C SER A 59 -0.67 18.01 -9.81
N SER A 60 -1.22 17.54 -10.94
CA SER A 60 -1.89 16.24 -10.94
C SER A 60 -0.84 15.15 -10.84
N PHE A 61 -1.04 14.27 -9.86
CA PHE A 61 -0.26 13.08 -9.68
C PHE A 61 -1.08 11.87 -10.11
N LEU A 62 -0.39 10.92 -10.72
CA LEU A 62 -0.92 9.63 -11.07
C LEU A 62 -0.13 8.59 -10.28
N TYR A 63 -0.85 7.75 -9.56
CA TYR A 63 -0.31 6.69 -8.72
C TYR A 63 -0.62 5.36 -9.40
N THR A 64 0.37 4.49 -9.58
CA THR A 64 0.13 3.11 -9.96
C THR A 64 0.61 2.17 -8.87
N LEU A 65 -0.22 1.18 -8.55
CA LEU A 65 -0.04 0.23 -7.47
C LEU A 65 -0.26 -1.18 -8.01
N ASN A 66 0.75 -2.04 -7.84
CA ASN A 66 0.70 -3.45 -8.19
C ASN A 66 0.93 -4.27 -6.92
N PHE A 67 0.00 -5.17 -6.59
CA PHE A 67 0.08 -6.02 -5.41
C PHE A 67 0.24 -7.48 -5.81
N SER A 68 1.16 -8.21 -5.19
CA SER A 68 1.38 -9.63 -5.49
C SER A 68 0.16 -10.52 -5.19
N GLN A 69 -0.75 -10.07 -4.33
CA GLN A 69 -1.99 -10.76 -4.00
C GLN A 69 -3.09 -10.63 -5.07
N TYR A 70 -2.94 -9.69 -6.01
CA TYR A 70 -3.85 -9.47 -7.13
C TYR A 70 -3.06 -9.53 -8.45
N PRO A 71 -2.56 -10.72 -8.83
CA PRO A 71 -1.70 -10.83 -10.01
C PRO A 71 -2.46 -10.43 -11.27
N GLY A 72 -1.91 -9.47 -12.01
CA GLY A 72 -2.49 -8.97 -13.27
C GLY A 72 -3.40 -7.76 -13.10
N ASP A 73 -3.80 -7.40 -11.87
CA ASP A 73 -4.54 -6.18 -11.58
C ASP A 73 -3.56 -5.03 -11.28
N LEU A 74 -3.72 -3.91 -11.98
CA LEU A 74 -3.02 -2.65 -11.74
C LEU A 74 -4.01 -1.61 -11.22
N PHE A 75 -3.75 -1.08 -10.04
CA PHE A 75 -4.55 -0.02 -9.45
C PHE A 75 -3.96 1.32 -9.90
N VAL A 76 -4.76 2.11 -10.61
CA VAL A 76 -4.37 3.42 -11.12
C VAL A 76 -5.23 4.47 -10.43
N LEU A 77 -4.61 5.40 -9.71
CA LEU A 77 -5.30 6.41 -8.91
C LEU A 77 -4.85 7.81 -9.31
N THR A 78 -5.79 8.74 -9.42
CA THR A 78 -5.52 10.16 -9.69
C THR A 78 -6.67 11.04 -9.19
N ASN A 79 -6.37 12.19 -8.60
CA ASN A 79 -7.35 13.22 -8.19
C ASN A 79 -8.61 12.66 -7.49
N GLY A 80 -8.46 11.71 -6.56
CA GLY A 80 -9.57 11.10 -5.82
C GLY A 80 -10.39 10.04 -6.58
N THR A 81 -10.04 9.75 -7.83
CA THR A 81 -10.62 8.67 -8.64
C THR A 81 -9.62 7.53 -8.79
N GLY A 82 -10.10 6.29 -8.72
CA GLY A 82 -9.28 5.09 -8.92
C GLY A 82 -9.94 4.11 -9.88
N VAL A 83 -9.13 3.44 -10.69
CA VAL A 83 -9.56 2.38 -11.59
C VAL A 83 -8.63 1.17 -11.44
N VAL A 84 -9.20 -0.03 -11.55
CA VAL A 84 -8.43 -1.26 -11.66
C VAL A 84 -8.36 -1.62 -13.14
N MET A 85 -7.16 -1.74 -13.67
CA MET A 85 -6.90 -2.12 -15.05
C MET A 85 -6.19 -3.47 -15.08
N GLN A 86 -6.42 -4.24 -16.13
CA GLN A 86 -5.70 -5.47 -16.38
C GLN A 86 -4.73 -5.29 -17.55
N GLY A 87 -3.58 -5.94 -17.46
CA GLY A 87 -2.51 -5.86 -18.46
C GLY A 87 -1.43 -4.82 -18.13
N ASP A 88 -0.58 -4.54 -19.12
CA ASP A 88 0.66 -3.77 -18.92
C ASP A 88 0.49 -2.27 -19.22
N PHE A 89 -0.41 -1.63 -18.48
CA PHE A 89 -0.63 -0.19 -18.61
C PHE A 89 0.60 0.63 -18.19
N ASP A 90 1.44 0.11 -17.30
CA ASP A 90 2.73 0.72 -16.95
C ASP A 90 3.67 0.83 -18.17
N SER A 91 3.72 -0.18 -19.04
CA SER A 91 4.44 -0.10 -20.30
C SER A 91 3.85 0.97 -21.23
N VAL A 92 2.53 1.13 -21.28
CA VAL A 92 1.89 2.20 -22.06
C VAL A 92 2.27 3.59 -21.51
N LEU A 93 2.24 3.77 -20.19
CA LEU A 93 2.67 5.01 -19.53
C LEU A 93 4.12 5.36 -19.88
N THR A 94 4.99 4.36 -19.78
CA THR A 94 6.43 4.53 -19.95
C THR A 94 6.89 4.48 -21.40
N THR A 95 6.08 4.09 -22.39
CA THR A 95 6.51 4.04 -23.80
C THR A 95 5.70 4.95 -24.73
N LYS A 96 4.42 5.17 -24.44
CA LYS A 96 3.50 5.94 -25.30
C LYS A 96 3.08 7.27 -24.67
N LEU A 97 3.01 7.33 -23.34
CA LEU A 97 2.52 8.52 -22.63
C LEU A 97 3.63 9.28 -21.88
N GLN A 98 4.91 9.03 -22.19
CA GLN A 98 6.05 9.72 -21.59
C GLN A 98 5.99 11.25 -21.75
N SER A 99 5.36 11.74 -22.82
CA SER A 99 5.17 13.16 -23.06
C SER A 99 4.15 13.78 -22.10
N LEU A 100 3.21 13.01 -21.56
CA LEU A 100 2.16 13.47 -20.65
C LEU A 100 2.50 13.21 -19.19
N TRP A 101 3.16 12.09 -18.90
CA TRP A 101 3.44 11.63 -17.55
C TRP A 101 4.93 11.38 -17.36
N LEU A 102 5.51 12.07 -16.38
CA LEU A 102 6.90 11.93 -16.00
C LEU A 102 7.02 11.04 -14.76
N PRO A 103 7.75 9.92 -14.80
CA PRO A 103 7.99 9.10 -13.62
C PRO A 103 8.79 9.90 -12.59
N ARG A 104 8.33 9.89 -11.34
CA ARG A 104 8.94 10.63 -10.23
C ARG A 104 9.56 9.72 -9.19
N GLN A 105 8.82 8.69 -8.78
CA GLN A 105 9.26 7.78 -7.73
C GLN A 105 8.81 6.37 -8.06
N THR A 106 9.65 5.40 -7.70
CA THR A 106 9.32 3.97 -7.73
C THR A 106 9.73 3.41 -6.38
N ILE A 107 8.72 2.91 -5.68
CA ILE A 107 8.85 2.28 -4.38
C ILE A 107 8.53 0.81 -4.59
N LYS A 108 9.43 -0.04 -4.10
CA LYS A 108 9.25 -1.48 -4.10
C LYS A 108 9.23 -1.95 -2.67
N ALA A 109 8.30 -2.84 -2.34
CA ALA A 109 8.25 -3.45 -1.04
C ALA A 109 8.23 -4.96 -1.19
N GLU A 110 9.04 -5.63 -0.37
CA GLU A 110 9.15 -7.09 -0.34
C GLU A 110 9.12 -7.59 1.09
N GLY A 111 8.40 -8.68 1.32
CA GLY A 111 8.34 -9.38 2.58
C GLY A 111 7.43 -10.59 2.53
N ASN A 112 6.61 -10.77 3.56
CA ASN A 112 5.88 -12.02 3.79
C ASN A 112 4.44 -11.74 4.25
N ALA A 113 3.56 -12.70 3.96
CA ALA A 113 2.19 -12.73 4.43
C ALA A 113 1.97 -13.91 5.37
N TYR A 114 1.13 -13.69 6.38
CA TYR A 114 0.82 -14.62 7.44
C TYR A 114 -0.68 -14.59 7.71
N GLN A 115 -1.22 -15.71 8.16
CA GLN A 115 -2.58 -15.85 8.63
C GLN A 115 -2.55 -16.14 10.13
N LEU A 116 -3.27 -15.34 10.91
CA LEU A 116 -3.35 -15.44 12.38
C LEU A 116 -4.73 -15.93 12.83
N GLN A 117 -4.79 -16.45 14.07
CA GLN A 117 -6.02 -16.82 14.77
C GLN A 117 -6.99 -17.67 13.93
N SER A 118 -6.47 -18.72 13.29
CA SER A 118 -7.27 -19.65 12.45
C SER A 118 -7.98 -19.00 11.25
N GLY A 119 -7.55 -17.81 10.82
CA GLY A 119 -8.03 -17.16 9.59
C GLY A 119 -8.80 -15.86 9.77
N ASP A 120 -8.94 -15.39 11.01
CA ASP A 120 -9.59 -14.12 11.32
C ASP A 120 -8.77 -12.90 10.86
N PHE A 121 -7.45 -13.04 10.81
CA PHE A 121 -6.56 -11.96 10.40
C PHE A 121 -5.54 -12.42 9.36
N VAL A 122 -5.30 -11.57 8.38
CA VAL A 122 -4.19 -11.69 7.44
C VAL A 122 -3.22 -10.55 7.70
N PHE A 123 -2.02 -10.90 8.11
CA PHE A 123 -0.95 -9.98 8.45
C PHE A 123 0.12 -10.02 7.38
N ARG A 124 0.47 -8.88 6.80
CA ARG A 124 1.48 -8.78 5.76
C ARG A 124 2.51 -7.73 6.14
N THR A 125 3.78 -8.07 6.02
CA THR A 125 4.89 -7.17 6.30
C THR A 125 5.82 -7.09 5.12
N ALA A 126 6.34 -5.89 4.85
CA ALA A 126 7.30 -5.68 3.78
C ALA A 126 8.25 -4.52 4.08
N ASN A 127 9.52 -4.70 3.75
CA ASN A 127 10.50 -3.62 3.80
C ASN A 127 10.32 -2.73 2.56
N LEU A 128 10.21 -1.43 2.78
CA LEU A 128 9.96 -0.44 1.74
C LEU A 128 11.28 0.15 1.24
N PHE A 129 11.52 0.05 -0.07
CA PHE A 129 12.69 0.58 -0.74
C PHE A 129 12.30 1.63 -1.78
N LEU A 130 12.83 2.85 -1.62
CA LEU A 130 12.77 3.89 -2.64
C LEU A 130 14.09 3.90 -3.41
N GLN A 131 14.06 3.53 -4.69
CA GLN A 131 15.24 3.52 -5.56
C GLN A 131 16.45 2.76 -4.95
N GLY A 132 16.18 1.65 -4.25
CA GLY A 132 17.21 0.83 -3.60
C GLY A 132 17.63 1.29 -2.20
N SER A 133 17.17 2.45 -1.73
CA SER A 133 17.37 2.90 -0.35
C SER A 133 16.20 2.47 0.52
N PHE A 134 16.50 1.83 1.66
CA PHE A 134 15.50 1.46 2.65
C PHE A 134 14.87 2.72 3.28
N LYS A 135 13.53 2.72 3.37
CA LYS A 135 12.74 3.86 3.87
C LYS A 135 11.88 3.55 5.10
N GLY A 136 11.63 2.28 5.38
CA GLY A 136 10.82 1.88 6.52
C GLY A 136 10.17 0.51 6.31
N LEU A 137 9.38 0.12 7.29
CA LEU A 137 8.60 -1.11 7.29
C LEU A 137 7.14 -0.78 7.02
N VAL A 138 6.53 -1.45 6.05
CA VAL A 138 5.08 -1.40 5.83
C VAL A 138 4.44 -2.65 6.41
N VAL A 139 3.34 -2.42 7.11
CA VAL A 139 2.50 -3.47 7.67
C VAL A 139 1.09 -3.28 7.16
N GLN A 140 0.53 -4.32 6.55
CA GLN A 140 -0.87 -4.39 6.20
C GLN A 140 -1.52 -5.47 7.05
N ILE A 141 -2.61 -5.12 7.71
CA ILE A 141 -3.43 -6.06 8.46
C ILE A 141 -4.85 -6.03 7.93
N GLU A 142 -5.40 -7.20 7.67
CA GLU A 142 -6.74 -7.41 7.15
C GLU A 142 -7.52 -8.27 8.14
N TYR A 143 -8.58 -7.73 8.72
CA TYR A 143 -9.53 -8.46 9.55
C TYR A 143 -10.65 -9.02 8.66
N THR A 144 -10.77 -10.34 8.56
CA THR A 144 -11.63 -11.00 7.56
C THR A 144 -13.10 -11.01 7.93
N LYS A 145 -13.42 -10.85 9.22
CA LYS A 145 -14.80 -10.85 9.73
C LYS A 145 -15.51 -9.53 9.44
N GLU A 146 -16.82 -9.64 9.21
CA GLU A 146 -17.69 -8.48 9.05
C GLU A 146 -18.05 -7.90 10.43
N CYS A 147 -17.68 -6.65 10.66
CA CYS A 147 -18.01 -5.85 11.84
C CYS A 147 -18.05 -4.37 11.47
N ASP A 148 -18.37 -3.49 12.42
CA ASP A 148 -18.29 -2.03 12.24
C ASP A 148 -16.84 -1.52 12.18
N ASP A 149 -16.62 -0.34 11.60
CA ASP A 149 -15.26 0.23 11.44
C ASP A 149 -14.57 0.44 12.80
N ALA A 150 -15.31 0.91 13.81
CA ALA A 150 -14.78 1.12 15.15
C ALA A 150 -14.34 -0.19 15.82
N GLU A 151 -15.13 -1.25 15.64
CA GLU A 151 -14.81 -2.58 16.17
C GLU A 151 -13.62 -3.20 15.44
N ALA A 152 -13.59 -3.08 14.11
CA ALA A 152 -12.46 -3.52 13.29
C ALA A 152 -11.16 -2.85 13.72
N ILE A 153 -11.18 -1.51 13.88
CA ILE A 153 -10.01 -0.74 14.32
C ILE A 153 -9.56 -1.16 15.72
N ALA A 154 -10.49 -1.34 16.66
CA ALA A 154 -10.16 -1.79 18.00
C ALA A 154 -9.49 -3.17 17.99
N LYS A 155 -10.02 -4.12 17.20
CA LYS A 155 -9.46 -5.47 17.05
C LYS A 155 -8.11 -5.47 16.35
N ILE A 156 -7.96 -4.64 15.33
CA ILE A 156 -6.69 -4.45 14.63
C ILE A 156 -5.64 -3.88 15.60
N ASN A 157 -5.98 -2.85 16.36
CA ASN A 157 -5.06 -2.24 17.33
C ASN A 157 -4.72 -3.18 18.49
N GLU A 158 -5.65 -4.01 18.96
CA GLU A 158 -5.39 -5.06 19.95
C GLU A 158 -4.29 -6.03 19.48
N ILE A 159 -4.33 -6.43 18.20
CA ILE A 159 -3.31 -7.31 17.63
C ILE A 159 -2.00 -6.57 17.38
N LEU A 160 -2.05 -5.36 16.85
CA LEU A 160 -0.87 -4.55 16.56
C LEU A 160 -0.09 -4.20 17.83
N ALA A 161 -0.78 -3.99 18.95
CA ALA A 161 -0.16 -3.73 20.24
C ALA A 161 0.78 -4.87 20.68
N ASN A 162 0.46 -6.12 20.35
CA ASN A 162 1.35 -7.27 20.64
C ASN A 162 2.68 -7.21 19.87
N TYR A 163 2.74 -6.43 18.79
CA TYR A 163 3.91 -6.25 17.93
C TYR A 163 4.50 -4.83 18.03
N GLU A 164 4.09 -4.05 19.05
CA GLU A 164 4.54 -2.67 19.26
C GLU A 164 4.23 -1.75 18.07
N LEU A 165 3.10 -2.00 17.40
CA LEU A 165 2.60 -1.20 16.29
C LEU A 165 1.28 -0.54 16.67
N GLU A 166 0.97 0.60 16.04
CA GLU A 166 -0.28 1.32 16.25
C GLU A 166 -0.86 1.79 14.92
N TYR A 167 -2.17 1.60 14.75
CA TYR A 167 -2.92 2.17 13.64
C TYR A 167 -3.62 3.45 14.08
N SER A 168 -3.17 4.58 13.54
CA SER A 168 -3.63 5.93 13.90
C SER A 168 -4.64 6.55 12.94
N ASN A 169 -4.96 5.89 11.81
CA ASN A 169 -5.92 6.42 10.85
C ASN A 169 -7.36 6.14 11.29
N ALA A 170 -8.27 7.08 10.97
CA ALA A 170 -9.67 7.03 11.39
C ALA A 170 -10.57 6.08 10.58
N LYS A 171 -10.06 5.51 9.47
CA LYS A 171 -10.87 4.71 8.53
C LYS A 171 -10.11 3.51 7.99
N VAL A 172 -10.72 2.34 8.04
CA VAL A 172 -10.25 1.10 7.42
C VAL A 172 -10.74 0.98 5.98
N GLY A 173 -9.97 0.31 5.11
CA GLY A 173 -10.38 0.00 3.75
C GLY A 173 -11.26 -1.24 3.74
N ARG A 174 -12.49 -1.14 3.23
CA ARG A 174 -13.42 -2.27 3.07
C ARG A 174 -13.33 -2.88 1.69
N THR A 175 -12.94 -2.08 0.72
CA THR A 175 -12.73 -2.49 -0.67
C THR A 175 -11.26 -2.53 -1.03
N ARG A 176 -10.94 -3.26 -2.10
CA ARG A 176 -9.58 -3.28 -2.67
C ARG A 176 -9.12 -1.88 -3.09
N MET A 177 -10.04 -1.05 -3.57
CA MET A 177 -9.75 0.33 -3.99
C MET A 177 -9.47 1.25 -2.80
N GLU A 178 -10.26 1.16 -1.73
CA GLU A 178 -9.99 1.93 -0.51
C GLU A 178 -8.66 1.51 0.14
N SER A 179 -8.35 0.21 0.10
CA SER A 179 -7.04 -0.29 0.53
C SER A 179 -5.92 0.35 -0.29
N ALA A 180 -6.06 0.41 -1.62
CA ALA A 180 -5.09 1.07 -2.49
C ALA A 180 -4.94 2.57 -2.16
N TRP A 181 -6.04 3.28 -1.89
CA TRP A 181 -5.99 4.68 -1.41
C TRP A 181 -5.25 4.83 -0.08
N GLN A 182 -5.45 3.91 0.87
CA GLN A 182 -4.70 3.92 2.12
C GLN A 182 -3.20 3.75 1.89
N PHE A 183 -2.76 2.93 0.93
CA PHE A 183 -1.34 2.85 0.58
C PHE A 183 -0.82 4.20 0.07
N VAL A 184 -1.57 4.86 -0.84
CA VAL A 184 -1.18 6.18 -1.34
C VAL A 184 -1.08 7.20 -0.21
N GLU A 185 -2.09 7.28 0.66
CA GLU A 185 -2.11 8.21 1.80
C GLU A 185 -1.01 7.93 2.83
N THR A 186 -0.72 6.65 3.08
CA THR A 186 0.28 6.24 4.08
C THR A 186 1.70 6.47 3.56
N ILE A 187 1.96 6.23 2.27
CA ILE A 187 3.29 6.36 1.65
C ILE A 187 3.61 7.83 1.28
N SER A 188 2.58 8.63 1.00
CA SER A 188 2.76 10.04 0.61
C SER A 188 2.94 11.00 1.79
N LYS A 189 2.68 10.55 3.03
CA LYS A 189 2.91 11.30 4.27
C LYS A 189 4.41 11.35 4.60
#